data_AF-A0A098QSS9-F1
#
_entry.id   AF-A0A098QSS9-F1
#
_cell.length_a   1.000
_cell.length_b   1.000
_cell.length_c   1.000
_cell.angle_alpha   90.00
_cell.angle_beta   90.00
_cell.angle_gamma   90.00
#
_symmetry.space_group_name_H-M   'P 1'
#
loop_
_entity.id
_entity.type
_entity.pdbx_description
1 polymer ?
#
loop_
_entity_poly.entity_id
_entity_poly.type
_entity_poly.pdbx_seq_one_letter_code
_entity_poly.pdbx_strand_id
1 'polypeptide(L)'
;MNRVRDLFEKINIEGKIAFGEPLSNYTTFQVGGPAEVFAQPRSIADVKRLVECAEEHRIPWFILGGGANILVSDAGISGLVIHMESLSEIRRQGTTLFAQAGIPVSKAAAWAADQGLSGFDFIYAMPGSVGGAIWMNARCYGSEIADILTRVTYLDPQGTIRTMVPSREEFRYKDTPFMKNSNVILQGEFNLHREDSRVLWNRMRGYEADRRSKGHFDAPCAGSIFKNNRDFGAPSGKLIDSLGLRGLAYRGAQVSPGHANIIINRGGALASDIRALITQVQQRVQDGLGITLEPEVLFVGDWEHEQSS
;
A
#
# COMPACT_ATOMS: atom_id res chain seq x y z
N MET A 1 -22.11 -24.94 -9.02
CA MET A 1 -22.22 -23.83 -8.04
C MET A 1 -20.87 -23.69 -7.36
N ASN A 2 -20.32 -22.48 -7.30
CA ASN A 2 -18.94 -22.25 -6.89
C ASN A 2 -18.83 -22.39 -5.36
N ARG A 3 -18.18 -23.45 -4.88
CA ARG A 3 -18.14 -23.86 -3.45
C ARG A 3 -17.63 -22.75 -2.52
N VAL A 4 -16.76 -21.86 -3.04
CA VAL A 4 -16.22 -20.68 -2.36
C VAL A 4 -17.31 -19.62 -2.13
N ARG A 5 -18.14 -19.36 -3.15
CA ARG A 5 -19.22 -18.38 -3.06
C ARG A 5 -20.26 -18.76 -2.01
N ASP A 6 -20.73 -20.01 -2.05
CA ASP A 6 -21.75 -20.51 -1.11
C ASP A 6 -21.27 -20.45 0.36
N LEU A 7 -19.95 -20.56 0.57
CA LEU A 7 -19.32 -20.45 1.89
C LEU A 7 -19.38 -19.01 2.41
N PHE A 8 -18.90 -18.05 1.62
CA PHE A 8 -18.84 -16.64 2.05
C PHE A 8 -20.20 -15.93 1.99
N GLU A 9 -21.18 -16.43 1.24
CA GLU A 9 -22.57 -15.94 1.33
C GLU A 9 -23.21 -16.24 2.70
N LYS A 10 -22.73 -17.27 3.40
CA LYS A 10 -23.26 -17.71 4.71
C LYS A 10 -22.37 -17.29 5.88
N ILE A 11 -21.24 -16.63 5.64
CA ILE A 11 -20.36 -16.20 6.71
C ILE A 11 -21.02 -15.11 7.55
N ASN A 12 -21.09 -15.32 8.86
CA ASN A 12 -21.68 -14.35 9.77
C ASN A 12 -20.65 -13.30 10.19
N ILE A 13 -20.62 -12.16 9.50
CA ILE A 13 -19.81 -10.98 9.85
C ILE A 13 -20.68 -9.71 9.81
N GLU A 14 -20.23 -8.64 10.46
CA GLU A 14 -20.91 -7.33 10.41
C GLU A 14 -20.59 -6.55 9.12
N GLY A 15 -19.44 -6.85 8.51
CA GLY A 15 -18.94 -6.26 7.27
C GLY A 15 -19.71 -6.66 5.99
N LYS A 16 -19.31 -6.04 4.87
CA LYS A 16 -19.86 -6.33 3.54
C LYS A 16 -19.14 -7.55 2.94
N ILE A 17 -19.88 -8.42 2.24
CA ILE A 17 -19.35 -9.41 1.29
C ILE A 17 -19.86 -9.06 -0.12
N ALA A 18 -19.01 -9.18 -1.13
CA ALA A 18 -19.33 -9.07 -2.55
C ALA A 18 -18.55 -10.10 -3.36
N PHE A 19 -18.97 -10.33 -4.60
CA PHE A 19 -18.36 -11.29 -5.52
C PHE A 19 -18.10 -10.62 -6.86
N GLY A 20 -16.93 -10.89 -7.46
CA GLY A 20 -16.53 -10.27 -8.72
C GLY A 20 -16.32 -8.76 -8.63
N GLU A 21 -16.01 -8.24 -7.44
CA GLU A 21 -15.85 -6.79 -7.21
C GLU A 21 -14.56 -6.31 -7.91
N PRO A 22 -14.64 -5.32 -8.83
CA PRO A 22 -13.48 -4.86 -9.58
C PRO A 22 -12.49 -4.11 -8.68
N LEU A 23 -11.26 -4.63 -8.59
CA LEU A 23 -10.23 -4.09 -7.71
C LEU A 23 -9.68 -2.74 -8.19
N SER A 24 -9.93 -2.34 -9.43
CA SER A 24 -9.68 -0.98 -9.93
C SER A 24 -10.31 0.12 -9.07
N ASN A 25 -11.40 -0.16 -8.36
CA ASN A 25 -12.04 0.79 -7.45
C ASN A 25 -11.26 1.01 -6.14
N TYR A 26 -10.29 0.13 -5.85
CA TYR A 26 -9.60 0.05 -4.56
C TYR A 26 -8.08 0.14 -4.68
N THR A 27 -7.54 0.37 -5.89
CA THR A 27 -6.11 0.62 -6.13
C THR A 27 -5.88 2.05 -6.59
N THR A 28 -4.73 2.62 -6.23
CA THR A 28 -4.40 4.00 -6.62
C THR A 28 -4.01 4.13 -8.09
N PHE A 29 -3.63 3.04 -8.75
CA PHE A 29 -3.51 2.99 -10.21
C PHE A 29 -4.85 3.03 -10.94
N GLN A 30 -5.96 2.75 -10.24
CA GLN A 30 -7.29 2.58 -10.84
C GLN A 30 -7.31 1.48 -11.92
N VAL A 31 -6.59 0.39 -11.65
CA VAL A 31 -6.56 -0.83 -12.48
C VAL A 31 -6.66 -2.07 -11.59
N GLY A 32 -7.00 -3.19 -12.17
CA GLY A 32 -7.11 -4.47 -11.47
C GLY A 32 -8.44 -5.15 -11.75
N GLY A 33 -8.36 -6.44 -12.06
CA GLY A 33 -9.50 -7.30 -12.32
C GLY A 33 -10.36 -7.58 -11.08
N PRO A 34 -11.32 -8.51 -11.19
CA PRO A 34 -12.26 -8.80 -10.11
C PRO A 34 -11.59 -9.56 -8.95
N ALA A 35 -11.99 -9.26 -7.71
CA ALA A 35 -11.82 -10.19 -6.60
C ALA A 35 -12.90 -11.28 -6.68
N GLU A 36 -12.53 -12.56 -6.58
CA GLU A 36 -13.51 -13.65 -6.54
C GLU A 36 -14.49 -13.46 -5.37
N VAL A 37 -13.94 -13.22 -4.18
CA VAL A 37 -14.69 -12.78 -2.99
C VAL A 37 -14.03 -11.50 -2.45
N PHE A 38 -14.85 -10.48 -2.21
CA PHE A 38 -14.43 -9.23 -1.59
C PHE A 38 -15.15 -9.04 -0.26
N ALA A 39 -14.39 -8.91 0.82
CA ALA A 39 -14.90 -8.68 2.17
C ALA A 39 -14.40 -7.34 2.71
N GLN A 40 -15.29 -6.58 3.35
CA GLN A 40 -14.96 -5.32 4.02
C GLN A 40 -15.38 -5.41 5.49
N PRO A 41 -14.53 -5.97 6.37
CA PRO A 41 -14.82 -6.19 7.78
C PRO A 41 -14.98 -4.87 8.55
N ARG A 42 -15.88 -4.84 9.55
CA ARG A 42 -16.10 -3.66 10.40
C ARG A 42 -15.49 -3.78 11.80
N SER A 43 -15.02 -4.97 12.14
CA SER A 43 -14.45 -5.26 13.45
C SER A 43 -13.24 -6.20 13.34
N ILE A 44 -12.43 -6.26 14.39
CA ILE A 44 -11.35 -7.25 14.51
C ILE A 44 -11.92 -8.68 14.51
N ALA A 45 -13.13 -8.88 15.06
CA ALA A 45 -13.80 -10.17 15.07
C ALA A 45 -14.17 -10.63 13.64
N ASP A 46 -14.63 -9.71 12.78
CA ASP A 46 -14.88 -9.99 11.36
C ASP A 46 -13.60 -10.43 10.65
N VAL A 47 -12.50 -9.67 10.82
CA VAL A 47 -11.19 -9.99 10.21
C VAL A 47 -10.75 -11.39 10.62
N LYS A 48 -10.79 -11.68 11.93
CA LYS A 48 -10.43 -12.99 12.46
C LYS A 48 -11.27 -14.09 11.83
N ARG A 49 -12.59 -13.93 11.80
CA ARG A 49 -13.52 -14.93 11.27
C ARG A 49 -13.32 -15.19 9.77
N LEU A 50 -13.03 -14.13 9.00
CA LEU A 50 -12.71 -14.24 7.57
C LEU A 50 -11.42 -15.03 7.34
N VAL A 51 -10.36 -14.72 8.07
CA VAL A 51 -9.07 -15.42 7.96
C VAL A 51 -9.21 -16.88 8.40
N GLU A 52 -9.84 -17.14 9.55
CA GLU A 52 -10.06 -18.53 10.03
C GLU A 52 -10.87 -19.36 9.02
N CYS A 53 -11.92 -18.77 8.44
CA CYS A 53 -12.74 -19.45 7.43
C CYS A 53 -11.92 -19.78 6.16
N ALA A 54 -11.11 -18.83 5.70
CA ALA A 54 -10.24 -19.02 4.54
C ALA A 54 -9.18 -20.11 4.79
N GLU A 55 -8.51 -20.07 5.94
CA GLU A 55 -7.51 -21.07 6.35
C GLU A 55 -8.12 -22.48 6.49
N GLU A 56 -9.27 -22.61 7.17
CA GLU A 56 -9.98 -23.89 7.35
C GLU A 56 -10.30 -24.56 6.01
N HIS A 57 -10.70 -23.76 5.02
CA HIS A 57 -11.11 -24.24 3.70
C HIS A 57 -9.99 -24.20 2.65
N ARG A 58 -8.76 -23.82 3.05
CA ARG A 58 -7.59 -23.65 2.16
C ARG A 58 -7.87 -22.70 0.99
N ILE A 59 -8.59 -21.62 1.25
CA ILE A 59 -8.88 -20.58 0.28
C ILE A 59 -7.77 -19.53 0.39
N PRO A 60 -7.06 -19.21 -0.71
CA PRO A 60 -6.06 -18.15 -0.68
C PRO A 60 -6.73 -16.83 -0.33
N TRP A 61 -6.04 -16.00 0.45
CA TRP A 61 -6.56 -14.71 0.85
C TRP A 61 -5.51 -13.61 0.76
N PHE A 62 -5.98 -12.38 0.61
CA PHE A 62 -5.14 -11.20 0.46
C PHE A 62 -5.69 -10.03 1.28
N ILE A 63 -4.82 -9.35 2.02
CA ILE A 63 -5.19 -8.12 2.74
C ILE A 63 -4.99 -6.91 1.84
N LEU A 64 -6.07 -6.20 1.57
CA LEU A 64 -6.04 -4.94 0.86
C LEU A 64 -6.13 -3.78 1.86
N GLY A 65 -5.07 -2.99 1.92
CA GLY A 65 -5.09 -1.65 2.53
C GLY A 65 -5.61 -0.61 1.54
N GLY A 66 -5.00 0.57 1.50
CA GLY A 66 -5.38 1.61 0.53
C GLY A 66 -4.88 1.40 -0.92
N GLY A 67 -4.45 0.18 -1.29
CA GLY A 67 -4.07 -0.18 -2.67
C GLY A 67 -2.97 0.69 -3.32
N ALA A 68 -2.07 1.27 -2.52
CA ALA A 68 -1.16 2.32 -2.95
C ALA A 68 0.23 1.87 -3.41
N ASN A 69 0.56 0.57 -3.28
CA ASN A 69 1.85 -0.02 -3.67
C ASN A 69 1.67 -1.38 -4.35
N ILE A 70 0.53 -1.59 -5.01
CA ILE A 70 0.23 -2.85 -5.70
C ILE A 70 -0.19 -2.58 -7.14
N LEU A 71 0.13 -3.52 -8.02
CA LEU A 71 -0.44 -3.65 -9.35
C LEU A 71 -1.20 -4.97 -9.36
N VAL A 72 -2.53 -4.89 -9.46
CA VAL A 72 -3.41 -6.06 -9.50
C VAL A 72 -3.59 -6.49 -10.95
N SER A 73 -3.38 -7.77 -11.26
CA SER A 73 -3.57 -8.33 -12.62
C SER A 73 -4.96 -8.02 -13.18
N ASP A 74 -5.07 -7.99 -14.51
CA ASP A 74 -6.36 -7.83 -15.20
C ASP A 74 -7.29 -9.04 -14.97
N ALA A 75 -6.72 -10.22 -14.68
CA ALA A 75 -7.46 -11.41 -14.26
C ALA A 75 -8.02 -11.30 -12.83
N GLY A 76 -7.50 -10.37 -12.02
CA GLY A 76 -7.95 -10.13 -10.66
C GLY A 76 -7.27 -11.03 -9.62
N ILE A 77 -7.97 -11.30 -8.52
CA ILE A 77 -7.46 -12.11 -7.39
C ILE A 77 -8.45 -13.25 -7.11
N SER A 78 -7.98 -14.48 -7.27
CA SER A 78 -8.68 -15.70 -6.85
C SER A 78 -8.74 -15.81 -5.31
N GLY A 79 -9.82 -16.38 -4.78
CA GLY A 79 -10.06 -16.50 -3.34
C GLY A 79 -10.61 -15.24 -2.67
N LEU A 80 -10.13 -14.93 -1.46
CA LEU A 80 -10.69 -13.90 -0.59
C LEU A 80 -9.82 -12.64 -0.51
N VAL A 81 -10.35 -11.50 -0.93
CA VAL A 81 -9.76 -10.18 -0.65
C VAL A 81 -10.43 -9.56 0.57
N ILE A 82 -9.65 -9.24 1.60
CA ILE A 82 -10.11 -8.56 2.82
C ILE A 82 -9.65 -7.11 2.77
N HIS A 83 -10.57 -6.19 2.49
CA HIS A 83 -10.30 -4.76 2.42
C HIS A 83 -10.49 -4.08 3.79
N MET A 84 -9.39 -3.60 4.35
CA MET A 84 -9.33 -3.16 5.74
C MET A 84 -9.93 -1.77 5.98
N GLU A 85 -10.37 -1.04 4.96
CA GLU A 85 -10.78 0.38 5.03
C GLU A 85 -11.78 0.69 6.16
N SER A 86 -12.71 -0.22 6.46
CA SER A 86 -13.70 -0.03 7.53
C SER A 86 -13.17 -0.22 8.94
N LEU A 87 -11.98 -0.81 9.11
CA LEU A 87 -11.27 -0.91 10.37
C LEU A 87 -10.42 0.35 10.58
N SER A 88 -11.09 1.48 10.82
CA SER A 88 -10.50 2.83 10.76
C SER A 88 -10.60 3.64 12.06
N GLU A 89 -10.82 3.00 13.20
CA GLU A 89 -10.85 3.70 14.49
C GLU A 89 -9.50 4.39 14.77
N ILE A 90 -9.59 5.61 15.30
CA ILE A 90 -8.45 6.40 15.75
C ILE A 90 -8.77 7.03 17.11
N ARG A 91 -7.84 6.92 18.05
CA ARG A 91 -7.96 7.49 19.39
C ARG A 91 -6.59 7.88 19.94
N ARG A 92 -6.56 8.64 21.04
CA ARG A 92 -5.32 8.95 21.76
C ARG A 92 -5.44 8.72 23.25
N GLN A 93 -4.29 8.50 23.88
CA GLN A 93 -4.10 8.55 25.33
C GLN A 93 -2.83 9.34 25.61
N GLY A 94 -2.97 10.55 26.18
CA GLY A 94 -1.83 11.46 26.31
C GLY A 94 -1.27 11.85 24.93
N THR A 95 -0.01 11.49 24.69
CA THR A 95 0.71 11.65 23.41
C THR A 95 0.76 10.36 22.58
N THR A 96 0.20 9.26 23.07
CA THR A 96 0.12 8.01 22.31
C THR A 96 -1.10 8.02 21.40
N LEU A 97 -0.90 7.77 20.12
CA LEU A 97 -1.94 7.61 19.11
C LEU A 97 -2.15 6.12 18.82
N PHE A 98 -3.42 5.71 18.79
CA PHE A 98 -3.83 4.35 18.42
C PHE A 98 -4.62 4.48 17.13
N ALA A 99 -4.17 3.80 16.07
CA ALA A 99 -4.81 3.83 14.77
C ALA A 99 -4.97 2.42 14.24
N GLN A 100 -6.20 2.07 13.86
CA GLN A 100 -6.49 0.80 13.21
C GLN A 100 -5.92 0.76 11.78
N ALA A 101 -5.65 -0.46 11.30
CA ALA A 101 -4.91 -0.69 10.06
C ALA A 101 -5.57 -0.12 8.79
N GLY A 102 -6.88 0.08 8.81
CA GLY A 102 -7.67 0.58 7.68
C GLY A 102 -7.62 2.08 7.48
N ILE A 103 -7.33 2.87 8.53
CA ILE A 103 -7.39 4.33 8.40
C ILE A 103 -6.33 4.83 7.40
N PRO A 104 -6.70 5.72 6.46
CA PRO A 104 -5.73 6.35 5.58
C PRO A 104 -4.64 7.09 6.37
N VAL A 105 -3.38 6.92 6.00
CA VAL A 105 -2.24 7.58 6.71
C VAL A 105 -2.37 9.10 6.74
N SER A 106 -2.85 9.69 5.65
CA SER A 106 -3.08 11.13 5.57
C SER A 106 -4.19 11.61 6.52
N LYS A 107 -5.22 10.79 6.75
CA LYS A 107 -6.26 11.08 7.75
C LYS A 107 -5.72 10.95 9.17
N ALA A 108 -4.91 9.94 9.45
CA ALA A 108 -4.25 9.80 10.76
C ALA A 108 -3.31 10.98 11.06
N ALA A 109 -2.54 11.43 10.07
CA ALA A 109 -1.65 12.58 10.21
C ALA A 109 -2.41 13.90 10.44
N ALA A 110 -3.49 14.16 9.67
CA ALA A 110 -4.36 15.31 9.89
C ALA A 110 -4.97 15.30 11.30
N TRP A 111 -5.50 14.15 11.72
CA TRP A 111 -6.08 13.99 13.04
C TRP A 111 -5.05 14.23 14.15
N ALA A 112 -3.83 13.70 14.01
CA ALA A 112 -2.74 13.96 14.96
C ALA A 112 -2.39 15.45 15.06
N ALA A 113 -2.28 16.13 13.91
CA ALA A 113 -1.99 17.57 13.86
C ALA A 113 -3.08 18.41 14.53
N ASP A 114 -4.36 18.09 14.32
CA ASP A 114 -5.50 18.75 14.98
C ASP A 114 -5.49 18.54 16.50
N GLN A 115 -4.88 17.46 16.99
CA GLN A 115 -4.67 17.19 18.41
C GLN A 115 -3.36 17.78 18.95
N GLY A 116 -2.57 18.49 18.14
CA GLY A 116 -1.28 19.06 18.52
C GLY A 116 -0.20 17.99 18.76
N LEU A 117 -0.25 16.88 18.01
CA LEU A 117 0.67 15.76 18.11
C LEU A 117 1.54 15.64 16.85
N SER A 118 2.84 15.84 17.03
CA SER A 118 3.92 15.75 16.06
C SER A 118 4.48 14.33 15.93
N GLY A 119 4.92 13.95 14.74
CA GLY A 119 5.54 12.67 14.45
C GLY A 119 4.87 11.89 13.31
N PHE A 120 3.61 12.18 12.99
CA PHE A 120 2.93 11.64 11.79
C PHE A 120 2.96 12.60 10.59
N ASP A 121 3.36 13.85 10.78
CA ASP A 121 3.30 14.88 9.73
C ASP A 121 4.12 14.52 8.48
N PHE A 122 5.24 13.78 8.63
CA PHE A 122 6.09 13.34 7.52
C PHE A 122 5.35 12.47 6.48
N ILE A 123 4.30 11.76 6.89
CA ILE A 123 3.56 10.84 6.00
C ILE A 123 2.29 11.48 5.41
N TYR A 124 2.04 12.77 5.70
CA TYR A 124 0.90 13.47 5.14
C TYR A 124 0.94 13.56 3.61
N ALA A 125 -0.25 13.53 3.02
CA ALA A 125 -0.49 13.49 1.57
C ALA A 125 0.13 12.27 0.87
N MET A 126 0.50 11.23 1.61
CA MET A 126 0.82 9.91 1.06
C MET A 126 -0.47 9.08 0.94
N PRO A 127 -0.68 8.37 -0.19
CA PRO A 127 -1.76 7.39 -0.28
C PRO A 127 -1.46 6.14 0.56
N GLY A 128 -2.49 5.33 0.79
CA GLY A 128 -2.40 4.09 1.56
C GLY A 128 -2.95 4.21 2.99
N SER A 129 -2.95 3.08 3.69
CA SER A 129 -3.49 2.94 5.05
C SER A 129 -2.39 2.77 6.08
N VAL A 130 -2.70 2.99 7.36
CA VAL A 130 -1.77 2.79 8.49
C VAL A 130 -1.22 1.36 8.50
N GLY A 131 -2.05 0.34 8.23
CA GLY A 131 -1.60 -1.04 8.12
C GLY A 131 -0.57 -1.24 7.02
N GLY A 132 -0.83 -0.68 5.83
CA GLY A 132 0.14 -0.69 4.72
C GLY A 132 1.43 0.07 5.04
N ALA A 133 1.33 1.17 5.79
CA ALA A 133 2.49 1.96 6.19
C ALA A 133 3.37 1.20 7.21
N ILE A 134 2.78 0.50 8.16
CA ILE A 134 3.49 -0.40 9.07
C ILE A 134 4.11 -1.56 8.28
N TRP A 135 3.33 -2.21 7.41
CA TRP A 135 3.79 -3.32 6.56
C TRP A 135 5.06 -2.94 5.80
N MET A 136 5.08 -1.76 5.18
CA MET A 136 6.19 -1.29 4.32
C MET A 136 7.32 -0.58 5.09
N ASN A 137 7.17 -0.33 6.39
CA ASN A 137 7.93 0.70 7.11
C ASN A 137 8.02 2.00 6.30
N ALA A 138 6.85 2.56 5.96
CA ALA A 138 6.75 3.69 5.06
C ALA A 138 7.59 4.88 5.54
N ARG A 139 8.21 5.56 4.58
CA ARG A 139 9.20 6.60 4.85
C ARG A 139 9.04 7.80 3.93
N CYS A 140 9.19 8.99 4.48
CA CYS A 140 9.27 10.23 3.71
C CYS A 140 9.92 11.34 4.52
N TYR A 141 10.49 12.33 3.84
CA TYR A 141 11.09 13.52 4.45
C TYR A 141 12.08 13.26 5.60
N GLY A 142 12.82 12.14 5.52
CA GLY A 142 13.86 11.78 6.50
C GLY A 142 13.36 11.00 7.72
N SER A 143 12.07 10.68 7.79
CA SER A 143 11.47 9.88 8.86
C SER A 143 10.77 8.64 8.31
N GLU A 144 10.53 7.67 9.18
CA GLU A 144 9.84 6.44 8.87
C GLU A 144 8.89 5.99 9.98
N ILE A 145 7.98 5.06 9.67
CA ILE A 145 6.98 4.57 10.62
C ILE A 145 7.63 3.98 11.87
N ALA A 146 8.72 3.24 11.73
CA ALA A 146 9.46 2.68 12.85
C ALA A 146 10.04 3.75 13.80
N ASP A 147 10.13 5.02 13.39
CA ASP A 147 10.59 6.08 14.28
C ASP A 147 9.63 6.36 15.44
N ILE A 148 8.33 6.19 15.17
CA ILE A 148 7.23 6.56 16.09
C ILE A 148 6.42 5.35 16.57
N LEU A 149 6.53 4.20 15.90
CA LEU A 149 5.77 2.98 16.21
C LEU A 149 6.29 2.31 17.50
N THR A 150 5.41 2.14 18.49
CA THR A 150 5.75 1.52 19.78
C THR A 150 5.15 0.14 19.97
N ARG A 151 3.98 -0.13 19.41
CA ARG A 151 3.35 -1.47 19.44
C ARG A 151 2.55 -1.72 18.18
N VAL A 152 2.42 -2.99 17.82
CA VAL A 152 1.52 -3.45 16.76
C VAL A 152 0.67 -4.57 17.30
N THR A 153 -0.64 -4.43 17.17
CA THR A 153 -1.61 -5.52 17.36
C THR A 153 -1.87 -6.17 16.01
N TYR A 154 -1.73 -7.50 15.96
CA TYR A 154 -1.87 -8.28 14.73
C TYR A 154 -2.52 -9.64 14.99
N LEU A 155 -3.13 -10.22 13.97
CA LEU A 155 -3.57 -11.62 13.95
C LEU A 155 -2.41 -12.46 13.44
N ASP A 156 -1.99 -13.45 14.23
CA ASP A 156 -0.94 -14.40 13.82
C ASP A 156 -1.52 -15.52 12.92
N PRO A 157 -0.67 -16.34 12.27
CA PRO A 157 -1.12 -17.45 11.42
C PRO A 157 -1.86 -18.56 12.18
N GLN A 158 -1.84 -18.54 13.52
CA GLN A 158 -2.60 -19.47 14.36
C GLN A 158 -3.99 -18.91 14.73
N GLY A 159 -4.40 -17.78 14.15
CA GLY A 159 -5.68 -17.13 14.44
C GLY A 159 -5.72 -16.45 15.81
N THR A 160 -4.57 -16.21 16.44
CA THR A 160 -4.47 -15.56 17.75
C THR A 160 -4.10 -14.08 17.60
N ILE A 161 -4.84 -13.22 18.28
CA ILE A 161 -4.50 -11.79 18.34
C ILE A 161 -3.32 -11.63 19.29
N ARG A 162 -2.22 -11.11 18.76
CA ARG A 162 -1.00 -10.81 19.50
C ARG A 162 -0.71 -9.31 19.47
N THR A 163 0.18 -8.91 20.37
CA THR A 163 0.79 -7.59 20.33
C THR A 163 2.29 -7.74 20.43
N MET A 164 3.03 -7.02 19.60
CA MET A 164 4.49 -6.96 19.67
C MET A 164 4.97 -5.52 19.83
N VAL A 165 6.12 -5.37 20.49
CA VAL A 165 6.91 -4.13 20.48
C VAL A 165 7.92 -4.29 19.34
N PRO A 166 7.92 -3.42 18.31
CA PRO A 166 8.87 -3.53 17.22
C PRO A 166 10.27 -3.16 17.70
N SER A 167 11.27 -3.98 17.32
CA SER A 167 12.67 -3.55 17.41
C SER A 167 13.04 -2.75 16.17
N ARG A 168 13.70 -1.59 16.33
CA ARG A 168 14.15 -0.77 15.19
C ARG A 168 15.04 -1.54 14.21
N GLU A 169 15.83 -2.49 14.71
CA GLU A 169 16.74 -3.29 13.88
C GLU A 169 16.00 -4.26 12.94
N GLU A 170 14.78 -4.65 13.30
CA GLU A 170 13.94 -5.56 12.51
C GLU A 170 13.10 -4.84 11.46
N PHE A 171 12.93 -3.52 11.57
CA PHE A 171 12.15 -2.70 10.64
C PHE A 171 13.09 -1.99 9.65
N ARG A 172 13.41 -2.69 8.57
CA ARG A 172 14.20 -2.15 7.47
C ARG A 172 13.30 -1.68 6.35
N TYR A 173 13.88 -1.01 5.36
CA TYR A 173 13.14 -0.52 4.20
C TYR A 173 12.47 -1.68 3.46
N LYS A 174 11.13 -1.77 3.53
CA LYS A 174 10.34 -2.86 2.92
C LYS A 174 10.77 -4.26 3.37
N ASP A 175 11.24 -4.37 4.58
CA ASP A 175 11.59 -5.64 5.22
C ASP A 175 11.19 -5.48 6.68
N THR A 176 10.00 -6.00 6.99
CA THR A 176 9.41 -5.94 8.33
C THR A 176 9.05 -7.35 8.80
N PRO A 177 8.91 -7.59 10.11
CA PRO A 177 8.51 -8.89 10.64
C PRO A 177 7.18 -9.41 10.07
N PHE A 178 6.31 -8.51 9.61
CA PHE A 178 4.99 -8.86 9.07
C PHE A 178 5.06 -9.42 7.66
N MET A 179 6.10 -9.11 6.88
CA MET A 179 6.24 -9.62 5.52
C MET A 179 6.65 -11.08 5.45
N LYS A 180 7.14 -11.66 6.56
CA LYS A 180 7.74 -12.99 6.59
C LYS A 180 6.72 -14.11 6.78
N ASN A 181 5.54 -13.78 7.34
CA ASN A 181 4.49 -14.73 7.70
C ASN A 181 3.11 -14.15 7.34
N SER A 182 2.06 -14.97 7.33
CA SER A 182 0.66 -14.55 7.10
C SER A 182 0.05 -13.74 8.26
N ASN A 183 0.79 -12.75 8.79
CA ASN A 183 0.31 -11.86 9.84
C ASN A 183 -0.62 -10.79 9.27
N VAL A 184 -1.74 -10.52 9.94
CA VAL A 184 -2.64 -9.41 9.60
C VAL A 184 -2.50 -8.28 10.61
N ILE A 185 -1.97 -7.14 10.18
CA ILE A 185 -1.87 -5.95 11.04
C ILE A 185 -3.28 -5.42 11.30
N LEU A 186 -3.62 -5.20 12.57
CA LEU A 186 -4.95 -4.74 13.00
C LEU A 186 -4.92 -3.31 13.53
N GLN A 187 -3.86 -2.94 14.28
CA GLN A 187 -3.71 -1.63 14.89
C GLN A 187 -2.23 -1.31 15.15
N GLY A 188 -1.84 -0.05 14.94
CA GLY A 188 -0.57 0.50 15.41
C GLY A 188 -0.75 1.42 16.61
N GLU A 189 0.21 1.38 17.53
CA GLU A 189 0.39 2.35 18.60
C GLU A 189 1.63 3.19 18.31
N PHE A 190 1.50 4.50 18.45
CA PHE A 190 2.53 5.45 18.06
C PHE A 190 2.78 6.45 19.16
N ASN A 191 4.03 6.63 19.56
CA ASN A 191 4.41 7.65 20.52
C ASN A 191 4.77 8.94 19.78
N LEU A 192 3.99 9.99 20.06
CA LEU A 192 4.11 11.29 19.41
C LEU A 192 4.57 12.35 20.42
N HIS A 193 4.80 13.56 19.94
CA HIS A 193 5.26 14.68 20.76
C HIS A 193 4.29 15.85 20.67
N ARG A 194 4.17 16.66 21.72
CA ARG A 194 3.35 17.87 21.66
C ARG A 194 4.01 18.94 20.80
N GLU A 195 3.25 19.54 19.90
CA GLU A 195 3.67 20.67 19.08
C GLU A 195 2.44 21.55 18.74
N ASP A 196 2.65 22.83 18.46
CA ASP A 196 1.54 23.73 18.07
C ASP A 196 0.95 23.26 16.73
N SER A 197 -0.37 23.04 16.70
CA SER A 197 -1.09 22.55 15.53
C SER A 197 -0.89 23.43 14.28
N ARG A 198 -0.71 24.75 14.41
CA ARG A 198 -0.47 25.63 13.27
C ARG A 198 0.91 25.37 12.66
N VAL A 199 1.91 25.07 13.48
CA VAL A 199 3.25 24.68 13.00
C VAL A 199 3.18 23.35 12.26
N LEU A 200 2.48 22.35 12.81
CA LEU A 200 2.26 21.05 12.17
C LEU A 200 1.59 21.19 10.81
N TRP A 201 0.48 21.92 10.76
CA TRP A 201 -0.27 22.14 9.52
C TRP A 201 0.53 22.93 8.48
N ASN A 202 1.35 23.90 8.89
CA ASN A 202 2.26 24.60 7.98
C ASN A 202 3.29 23.64 7.36
N ARG A 203 3.89 22.76 8.17
CA ARG A 203 4.86 21.75 7.71
C ARG A 203 4.21 20.75 6.74
N MET A 204 3.04 20.23 7.09
CA MET A 204 2.27 19.28 6.27
C MET A 204 1.85 19.88 4.92
N ARG A 205 1.41 21.15 4.88
CA ARG A 205 1.12 21.85 3.63
C ARG A 205 2.37 22.00 2.74
N GLY A 206 3.54 22.20 3.34
CA GLY A 206 4.82 22.21 2.63
C GLY A 206 5.10 20.87 1.93
N TYR A 207 4.89 19.76 2.63
CA TYR A 207 5.02 18.41 2.05
C TYR A 207 4.02 18.15 0.92
N GLU A 208 2.75 18.54 1.10
CA GLU A 208 1.75 18.40 0.03
C GLU A 208 2.13 19.22 -1.22
N ALA A 209 2.58 20.47 -1.04
CA ALA A 209 3.01 21.33 -2.13
C ALA A 209 4.21 20.76 -2.89
N ASP A 210 5.19 20.17 -2.19
CA ASP A 210 6.32 19.47 -2.79
C ASP A 210 5.88 18.23 -3.60
N ARG A 211 4.94 17.43 -3.08
CA ARG A 211 4.40 16.29 -3.84
C ARG A 211 3.65 16.73 -5.10
N ARG A 212 2.85 17.79 -4.98
CA ARG A 212 2.09 18.36 -6.10
C ARG A 212 3.01 18.91 -7.19
N SER A 213 4.09 19.60 -6.84
CA SER A 213 5.04 20.12 -7.83
C SER A 213 5.79 19.02 -8.59
N LYS A 214 5.93 17.83 -7.98
CA LYS A 214 6.49 16.62 -8.61
C LYS A 214 5.46 15.79 -9.40
N GLY A 215 4.21 16.24 -9.46
CA GLY A 215 3.13 15.59 -10.20
C GLY A 215 2.62 14.28 -9.59
N HIS A 216 2.78 14.08 -8.27
CA HIS A 216 2.33 12.84 -7.60
C HIS A 216 0.80 12.65 -7.61
N PHE A 217 0.04 13.71 -7.92
CA PHE A 217 -1.43 13.71 -7.91
C PHE A 217 -2.04 13.97 -9.30
N ASP A 218 -1.22 14.04 -10.34
CA ASP A 218 -1.68 14.45 -11.67
C ASP A 218 -2.48 13.36 -12.38
N ALA A 219 -2.22 12.10 -12.03
CA ALA A 219 -2.88 10.93 -12.59
C ALA A 219 -2.77 9.72 -11.62
N PRO A 220 -3.65 8.71 -11.75
CA PRO A 220 -3.59 7.48 -10.96
C PRO A 220 -2.22 6.78 -11.09
N CYS A 221 -1.60 6.47 -9.96
CA CYS A 221 -0.29 5.79 -9.87
C CYS A 221 -0.11 5.10 -8.51
N ALA A 222 0.86 4.20 -8.37
CA ALA A 222 1.26 3.59 -7.09
C ALA A 222 2.60 4.14 -6.54
N GLY A 223 2.91 5.41 -6.84
CA GLY A 223 4.16 6.03 -6.41
C GLY A 223 5.38 5.52 -7.17
N SER A 224 6.51 5.34 -6.47
CA SER A 224 7.77 4.92 -7.09
C SER A 224 7.70 3.46 -7.53
N ILE A 225 7.99 3.22 -8.81
CA ILE A 225 7.92 1.90 -9.42
C ILE A 225 9.12 1.05 -9.06
N PHE A 226 10.31 1.63 -8.97
CA PHE A 226 11.55 0.92 -8.70
C PHE A 226 12.18 1.35 -7.38
N LYS A 227 12.77 0.39 -6.67
CA LYS A 227 13.55 0.64 -5.45
C LYS A 227 14.76 1.50 -5.78
N ASN A 228 15.17 2.36 -4.85
CA ASN A 228 16.49 3.00 -4.90
C ASN A 228 17.55 2.06 -4.32
N ASN A 229 18.69 1.94 -5.01
CA ASN A 229 19.89 1.29 -4.48
C ASN A 229 21.05 2.31 -4.45
N ARG A 230 21.74 2.42 -3.31
CA ARG A 230 22.88 3.33 -3.15
C ARG A 230 24.07 2.93 -4.03
N ASP A 231 24.20 1.65 -4.34
CA ASP A 231 25.30 1.11 -5.15
C ASP A 231 25.24 1.58 -6.61
N PHE A 232 24.07 2.04 -7.07
CA PHE A 232 23.91 2.58 -8.43
C PHE A 232 24.47 4.01 -8.58
N GLY A 233 24.89 4.66 -7.49
CA GLY A 233 25.45 6.02 -7.51
C GLY A 233 24.43 7.15 -7.73
N ALA A 234 23.20 6.83 -8.13
CA ALA A 234 22.09 7.78 -8.24
C ALA A 234 20.73 7.12 -7.93
N PRO A 235 19.72 7.90 -7.51
CA PRO A 235 18.35 7.41 -7.38
C PRO A 235 17.80 6.88 -8.71
N SER A 236 16.95 5.85 -8.67
CA SER A 236 16.39 5.18 -9.85
C SER A 236 15.66 6.15 -10.78
N GLY A 237 14.95 7.13 -10.23
CA GLY A 237 14.34 8.21 -11.01
C GLY A 237 15.35 9.02 -11.83
N LYS A 238 16.54 9.32 -11.31
CA LYS A 238 17.58 10.04 -12.07
C LYS A 238 18.21 9.16 -13.15
N LEU A 239 18.39 7.87 -12.88
CA LEU A 239 18.90 6.91 -13.87
C LEU A 239 17.95 6.81 -15.07
N ILE A 240 16.67 6.61 -14.81
CA ILE A 240 15.63 6.54 -15.85
C ILE A 240 15.55 7.87 -16.63
N ASP A 241 15.66 8.99 -15.94
CA ASP A 241 15.63 10.32 -16.55
C ASP A 241 16.84 10.61 -17.46
N SER A 242 18.03 10.16 -17.07
CA SER A 242 19.26 10.31 -17.87
C SER A 242 19.19 9.63 -19.25
N LEU A 243 18.29 8.65 -19.39
CA LEU A 243 18.00 7.96 -20.65
C LEU A 243 16.83 8.60 -21.43
N GLY A 244 16.31 9.75 -20.97
CA GLY A 244 15.25 10.49 -21.63
C GLY A 244 13.89 9.77 -21.64
N LEU A 245 13.62 8.91 -20.65
CA LEU A 245 12.43 8.05 -20.66
C LEU A 245 11.16 8.71 -20.10
N ARG A 246 11.23 9.96 -19.62
CA ARG A 246 10.02 10.71 -19.25
C ARG A 246 9.07 10.83 -20.43
N GLY A 247 7.78 10.60 -20.17
CA GLY A 247 6.77 10.64 -21.22
C GLY A 247 6.73 9.40 -22.12
N LEU A 248 7.66 8.43 -21.98
CA LEU A 248 7.56 7.14 -22.66
C LEU A 248 6.21 6.50 -22.32
N ALA A 249 5.41 6.23 -23.36
CA ALA A 249 4.06 5.72 -23.22
C ALA A 249 3.93 4.36 -23.91
N TYR A 250 3.09 3.51 -23.32
CA TYR A 250 2.66 2.26 -23.91
C TYR A 250 1.18 2.09 -23.60
N ARG A 251 0.35 2.16 -24.65
CA ARG A 251 -1.12 2.15 -24.53
C ARG A 251 -1.60 3.20 -23.52
N GLY A 252 -2.38 2.81 -22.51
CA GLY A 252 -2.89 3.73 -21.47
C GLY A 252 -1.86 4.12 -20.41
N ALA A 253 -0.70 3.45 -20.34
CA ALA A 253 0.33 3.71 -19.34
C ALA A 253 1.40 4.69 -19.86
N GLN A 254 1.97 5.50 -18.96
CA GLN A 254 3.05 6.43 -19.31
C GLN A 254 4.01 6.67 -18.13
N VAL A 255 5.31 6.81 -18.42
CA VAL A 255 6.29 7.33 -17.46
C VAL A 255 5.99 8.81 -17.22
N SER A 256 5.74 9.18 -15.97
CA SER A 256 5.33 10.54 -15.60
C SER A 256 6.30 11.60 -16.14
N PRO A 257 5.81 12.67 -16.80
CA PRO A 257 6.63 13.82 -17.17
C PRO A 257 7.23 14.55 -15.96
N GLY A 258 6.56 14.50 -14.80
CA GLY A 258 7.02 15.14 -13.56
C GLY A 258 8.10 14.34 -12.82
N HIS A 259 8.06 13.01 -12.90
CA HIS A 259 8.96 12.14 -12.14
C HIS A 259 9.20 10.79 -12.83
N ALA A 260 10.42 10.54 -13.34
CA ALA A 260 10.71 9.37 -14.18
C ALA A 260 10.60 8.00 -13.46
N ASN A 261 10.62 7.95 -12.12
CA ASN A 261 10.34 6.71 -11.37
C ASN A 261 8.85 6.46 -11.11
N ILE A 262 7.94 7.27 -11.66
CA ILE A 262 6.49 7.10 -11.51
C ILE A 262 5.92 6.71 -12.87
N ILE A 263 5.10 5.67 -12.90
CA ILE A 263 4.24 5.35 -14.04
C ILE A 263 2.82 5.78 -13.68
N ILE A 264 2.16 6.44 -14.61
CA ILE A 264 0.78 6.92 -14.49
C ILE A 264 -0.13 6.16 -15.44
N ASN A 265 -1.37 5.93 -14.99
CA ASN A 265 -2.48 5.54 -15.83
C ASN A 265 -3.09 6.82 -16.43
N ARG A 266 -3.02 7.00 -17.75
CA ARG A 266 -3.58 8.16 -18.45
C ARG A 266 -5.09 8.09 -18.67
N GLY A 267 -5.73 7.03 -18.18
CA GLY A 267 -7.10 6.64 -18.47
C GLY A 267 -7.13 5.43 -19.40
N GLY A 268 -7.90 4.42 -19.02
CA GLY A 268 -8.11 3.20 -19.80
C GLY A 268 -6.90 2.25 -19.89
N ALA A 269 -5.85 2.46 -19.09
CA ALA A 269 -4.75 1.49 -19.00
C ALA A 269 -5.23 0.18 -18.38
N LEU A 270 -4.74 -0.93 -18.91
CA LEU A 270 -4.79 -2.22 -18.25
C LEU A 270 -3.61 -2.40 -17.30
N ALA A 271 -3.71 -3.31 -16.34
CA ALA A 271 -2.60 -3.65 -15.45
C ALA A 271 -1.43 -4.27 -16.24
N SER A 272 -1.74 -5.10 -17.24
CA SER A 272 -0.78 -5.64 -18.21
C SER A 272 -0.05 -4.55 -19.01
N ASP A 273 -0.72 -3.45 -19.36
CA ASP A 273 -0.07 -2.31 -20.04
C ASP A 273 0.98 -1.65 -19.14
N ILE A 274 0.63 -1.43 -17.87
CA ILE A 274 1.54 -0.86 -16.87
C ILE A 274 2.73 -1.80 -16.66
N ARG A 275 2.50 -3.10 -16.51
CA ARG A 275 3.56 -4.11 -16.36
C ARG A 275 4.48 -4.14 -17.57
N ALA A 276 3.94 -4.11 -18.78
CA ALA A 276 4.74 -4.05 -20.01
C ALA A 276 5.62 -2.80 -20.06
N LEU A 277 5.10 -1.65 -19.63
CA LEU A 277 5.89 -0.42 -19.54
C LEU A 277 6.99 -0.52 -18.48
N ILE A 278 6.72 -1.13 -17.32
CA ILE A 278 7.74 -1.42 -16.29
C ILE A 278 8.89 -2.23 -16.91
N THR A 279 8.58 -3.31 -17.62
CA THR A 279 9.58 -4.16 -18.28
C THR A 279 10.38 -3.39 -19.34
N GLN A 280 9.73 -2.54 -20.15
CA GLN A 280 10.42 -1.70 -21.11
C GLN A 280 11.40 -0.72 -20.45
N VAL A 281 11.02 -0.11 -19.33
CA VAL A 281 11.93 0.77 -18.57
C VAL A 281 13.11 -0.01 -18.02
N GLN A 282 12.88 -1.18 -17.42
CA GLN A 282 13.96 -2.04 -16.93
C GLN A 282 14.95 -2.40 -18.03
N GLN A 283 14.45 -2.84 -19.19
CA GLN A 283 15.28 -3.23 -20.32
C GLN A 283 16.13 -2.06 -20.83
N ARG A 284 15.54 -0.87 -20.98
CA ARG A 284 16.30 0.31 -21.44
C ARG A 284 17.36 0.76 -20.43
N VAL A 285 17.09 0.65 -19.13
CA VAL A 285 18.08 0.96 -18.09
C VAL A 285 19.20 -0.08 -18.08
N GLN A 286 18.87 -1.36 -18.25
CA GLN A 286 19.86 -2.42 -18.38
C GLN A 286 20.75 -2.22 -19.62
N ASP A 287 20.16 -1.92 -20.78
CA ASP A 287 20.90 -1.74 -22.04
C ASP A 287 21.76 -0.47 -22.02
N GLY A 288 21.23 0.62 -21.45
CA GLY A 288 21.90 1.92 -21.44
C GLY A 288 22.96 2.07 -20.35
N LEU A 289 22.75 1.46 -19.18
CA LEU A 289 23.58 1.69 -17.99
C LEU A 289 24.15 0.40 -17.37
N GLY A 290 23.76 -0.78 -17.85
CA GLY A 290 24.16 -2.06 -17.26
C GLY A 290 23.52 -2.34 -15.89
N ILE A 291 22.52 -1.57 -15.49
CA ILE A 291 21.87 -1.63 -14.17
C ILE A 291 20.52 -2.33 -14.28
N THR A 292 20.31 -3.36 -13.47
CA THR A 292 18.99 -4.00 -13.33
C THR A 292 18.20 -3.31 -12.22
N LEU A 293 17.15 -2.58 -12.60
CA LEU A 293 16.23 -2.00 -11.61
C LEU A 293 15.29 -3.06 -11.03
N GLU A 294 15.14 -3.08 -9.71
CA GLU A 294 14.19 -3.95 -9.02
C GLU A 294 12.86 -3.22 -8.77
N PRO A 295 11.70 -3.79 -9.17
CA PRO A 295 10.40 -3.22 -8.85
C PRO A 295 10.15 -3.12 -7.34
N GLU A 296 9.55 -2.00 -6.94
CA GLU A 296 9.05 -1.69 -5.61
C GLU A 296 7.55 -1.99 -5.48
N VAL A 297 6.80 -1.78 -6.56
CA VAL A 297 5.40 -2.15 -6.66
C VAL A 297 5.26 -3.68 -6.56
N LEU A 298 4.27 -4.14 -5.81
CA LEU A 298 3.97 -5.56 -5.69
C LEU A 298 3.00 -5.98 -6.79
N PHE A 299 3.36 -7.00 -7.56
CA PHE A 299 2.46 -7.65 -8.51
C PHE A 299 1.57 -8.62 -7.74
N VAL A 300 0.25 -8.40 -7.76
CA VAL A 300 -0.74 -9.18 -7.01
C VAL A 300 -1.79 -9.76 -7.96
N GLY A 301 -2.27 -10.96 -7.69
CA GLY A 301 -3.27 -11.64 -8.50
C GLY A 301 -2.67 -12.56 -9.56
N ASP A 302 -3.52 -12.99 -10.49
CA ASP A 302 -3.25 -14.12 -11.38
C ASP A 302 -2.47 -13.71 -12.64
N TRP A 303 -1.18 -13.42 -12.46
CA TRP A 303 -0.27 -12.93 -13.52
C TRP A 303 0.27 -14.00 -14.47
N GLU A 304 0.08 -15.28 -14.18
CA GLU A 304 0.64 -16.40 -14.98
C GLU A 304 -0.13 -16.64 -16.30
N HIS A 305 -1.39 -16.18 -16.41
CA HIS A 305 -2.21 -16.34 -17.61
C HIS A 305 -2.01 -15.27 -18.69
N GLU A 306 -1.26 -14.19 -18.39
CA GLU A 306 -1.08 -13.05 -19.31
C GLU A 306 0.14 -13.16 -20.24
N GLN A 307 1.00 -14.18 -20.08
CA GLN A 307 2.16 -14.40 -20.97
C GLN A 307 1.84 -15.22 -22.24
N SER A 308 0.58 -15.62 -22.44
CA SER A 308 0.17 -16.51 -23.55
C SER A 308 -0.76 -15.85 -24.57
N SER A 309 -0.81 -14.52 -24.65
CA SER A 309 -1.66 -13.78 -25.60
C SER A 309 -0.85 -12.85 -26.49
#